data_AF-A0A951ZG01-F1
#
_entry.id   AF-A0A951ZG01-F1
#
_cell.length_a   1.000
_cell.length_b   1.000
_cell.length_c   1.000
_cell.angle_alpha   90.00
_cell.angle_beta   90.00
_cell.angle_gamma   90.00
#
_symmetry.space_group_name_H-M   'P 1'
#
loop_
_entity.id
_entity.type
_entity.pdbx_description
1 polymer ?
#
loop_
_entity_poly.entity_id
_entity_poly.type
_entity_poly.pdbx_seq_one_letter_code
_entity_poly.pdbx_strand_id
1 'polypeptide(L)'
;MPSDPRVTQALAALAQPIAEFRAAVQGALAQADAFTAAQNADTAAQAARAAAELGVFAGSHVDPAKFAAMFPAVAKTDKESQKALDKATKILRDVAAQGEAICVVDVTERRKLGATIDAALSIIGQAFGAIIITELVRGGRYKAKEHEKLLDPIEFRAWNNAERRFAPPLVVELDGADLHAGALLDFADGREKIVLVVRGAAPPAALVRCVSPWTFVLQTLDGTGLDKLALYKGPAIAAFLAEGAATFMHDPAAGKEPWQRLTVPFLPMPPFKAVGGFSPWQMEQDVQMLADLARTPFAVPATPGAKGAPALGAGEAADRIAAWLLDTSGLKA
;
A
#
# COMPACT_ATOMS: atom_id res chain seq x y z
N MET A 1 25.42 -0.56 -1.17
CA MET A 1 25.17 -0.46 0.29
C MET A 1 24.27 -1.63 0.67
N PRO A 2 24.48 -2.32 1.79
CA PRO A 2 23.47 -3.25 2.29
C PRO A 2 22.18 -2.46 2.53
N SER A 3 21.04 -3.03 2.11
CA SER A 3 19.73 -2.46 2.38
C SER A 3 19.53 -2.28 3.88
N ASP A 4 18.95 -1.15 4.29
CA ASP A 4 18.59 -0.92 5.69
C ASP A 4 17.71 -2.09 6.18
N PRO A 5 18.04 -2.75 7.31
CA PRO A 5 17.27 -3.91 7.78
C PRO A 5 15.78 -3.59 8.00
N ARG A 6 15.43 -2.32 8.23
CA ARG A 6 14.04 -1.85 8.36
C ARG A 6 13.27 -1.94 7.04
N VAL A 7 13.95 -1.82 5.88
CA VAL A 7 13.35 -2.06 4.57
C VAL A 7 12.95 -3.53 4.44
N THR A 8 13.85 -4.45 4.79
CA THR A 8 13.54 -5.89 4.77
C THR A 8 12.39 -6.22 5.71
N GLN A 9 12.35 -5.62 6.90
CA GLN A 9 11.26 -5.79 7.84
C GLN A 9 9.92 -5.26 7.29
N ALA A 10 9.91 -4.08 6.67
CA ALA A 10 8.72 -3.50 6.04
C ALA A 10 8.19 -4.39 4.91
N LEU A 11 9.08 -4.85 4.02
CA LEU A 11 8.72 -5.76 2.93
C LEU A 11 8.16 -7.08 3.44
N ALA A 12 8.75 -7.65 4.50
CA ALA A 12 8.25 -8.88 5.11
C ALA A 12 6.84 -8.70 5.70
N ALA A 13 6.57 -7.60 6.39
CA ALA A 13 5.23 -7.30 6.89
C ALA A 13 4.21 -7.10 5.75
N LEU A 14 4.66 -6.59 4.61
CA LEU A 14 3.85 -6.30 3.43
C LEU A 14 3.86 -7.42 2.38
N ALA A 15 4.40 -8.60 2.70
CA ALA A 15 4.60 -9.68 1.73
C ALA A 15 3.31 -10.11 1.02
N GLN A 16 2.18 -10.18 1.75
CA GLN A 16 0.89 -10.56 1.17
C GLN A 16 0.40 -9.57 0.09
N PRO A 17 0.20 -8.27 0.37
CA PRO A 17 -0.26 -7.33 -0.66
C PRO A 17 0.73 -7.21 -1.83
N ILE A 18 2.04 -7.36 -1.59
CA ILE A 18 3.04 -7.42 -2.67
C ILE A 18 2.81 -8.66 -3.54
N ALA A 19 2.60 -9.82 -2.94
CA ALA A 19 2.33 -11.07 -3.67
C ALA A 19 1.02 -11.00 -4.47
N GLU A 20 -0.03 -10.37 -3.94
CA GLU A 20 -1.31 -10.17 -4.64
C GLU A 20 -1.13 -9.34 -5.92
N PHE A 21 -0.44 -8.20 -5.84
CA PHE A 21 -0.12 -7.39 -7.02
C PHE A 21 0.74 -8.17 -8.03
N ARG A 22 1.80 -8.83 -7.57
CA ARG A 22 2.68 -9.61 -8.44
C ARG A 22 1.95 -10.74 -9.15
N ALA A 23 1.07 -11.45 -8.45
CA ALA A 23 0.26 -12.51 -9.02
C ALA A 23 -0.67 -11.98 -10.12
N ALA A 24 -1.25 -10.79 -9.93
CA ALA A 24 -2.08 -10.14 -10.96
C ALA A 24 -1.27 -9.82 -12.23
N VAL A 25 -0.08 -9.21 -12.07
CA VAL A 25 0.80 -8.87 -13.20
C VAL A 25 1.30 -10.14 -13.90
N GLN A 26 1.74 -11.15 -13.15
CA GLN A 26 2.24 -12.41 -13.71
C GLN A 26 1.13 -13.20 -14.42
N GLY A 27 -0.08 -13.23 -13.85
CA GLY A 27 -1.24 -13.86 -14.47
C GLY A 27 -1.59 -13.20 -15.80
N ALA A 28 -1.60 -11.87 -15.86
CA ALA A 28 -1.84 -11.13 -17.09
C ALA A 28 -0.71 -11.32 -18.12
N LEU A 29 0.56 -11.32 -17.69
CA LEU A 29 1.70 -11.58 -18.56
C LEU A 29 1.63 -12.98 -19.18
N ALA A 30 1.33 -14.01 -18.38
CA ALA A 30 1.18 -15.38 -18.87
C ALA A 30 0.04 -15.49 -19.89
N GLN A 31 -1.07 -14.78 -19.68
CA GLN A 31 -2.17 -14.71 -20.64
C GLN A 31 -1.78 -14.00 -21.94
N ALA A 32 -1.05 -12.88 -21.85
CA ALA A 32 -0.52 -12.15 -22.99
C ALA A 32 0.47 -12.99 -23.82
N ASP A 33 1.41 -13.66 -23.17
CA ASP A 33 2.40 -14.53 -23.81
C ASP A 33 1.72 -15.73 -24.49
N ALA A 34 0.75 -16.38 -23.81
CA ALA A 34 -0.01 -17.48 -24.38
C ALA A 34 -0.84 -17.06 -25.59
N PHE A 35 -1.45 -15.88 -25.55
CA PHE A 35 -2.21 -15.33 -26.68
C PHE A 35 -1.28 -14.97 -27.84
N THR A 36 -0.14 -14.32 -27.58
CA THR A 36 0.87 -14.00 -28.60
C THR A 36 1.41 -15.25 -29.28
N ALA A 37 1.68 -16.31 -28.50
CA ALA A 37 2.08 -17.61 -29.04
C ALA A 37 1.00 -18.21 -29.96
N ALA A 38 -0.28 -18.12 -29.57
CA ALA A 38 -1.39 -18.57 -30.41
C ALA A 38 -1.53 -17.75 -31.71
N GLN A 39 -1.28 -16.44 -31.67
CA GLN A 39 -1.28 -15.58 -32.85
C GLN A 39 -0.14 -15.91 -33.83
N ASN A 40 0.96 -16.47 -33.35
CA ASN A 40 2.10 -16.85 -34.19
C ASN A 40 2.14 -18.35 -34.54
N ALA A 41 1.28 -19.16 -33.92
CA ALA A 41 1.26 -20.60 -34.14
C ALA A 41 0.85 -20.94 -35.58
N ASP A 42 1.66 -21.75 -36.24
CA ASP A 42 1.30 -22.48 -37.45
C ASP A 42 0.62 -23.81 -37.08
N THR A 43 0.20 -24.55 -38.10
CA THR A 43 -0.50 -25.84 -37.92
C THR A 43 0.36 -26.87 -37.18
N ALA A 44 1.68 -26.85 -37.37
CA ALA A 44 2.61 -27.75 -36.69
C ALA A 44 2.74 -27.41 -35.20
N ALA A 45 2.86 -26.12 -34.86
CA ALA A 45 2.88 -25.65 -33.48
C ALA A 45 1.57 -25.93 -32.74
N GLN A 46 0.43 -25.81 -33.42
CA GLN A 46 -0.89 -26.16 -32.87
C GLN A 46 -0.98 -27.66 -32.55
N ALA A 47 -0.52 -28.53 -33.45
CA ALA A 47 -0.49 -29.97 -33.23
C ALA A 47 0.45 -30.37 -32.08
N ALA A 48 1.63 -29.73 -31.99
CA ALA A 48 2.57 -29.96 -30.90
C ALA A 48 2.00 -29.55 -29.53
N ARG A 49 1.29 -28.42 -29.46
CA ARG A 49 0.60 -27.98 -28.25
C ARG A 49 -0.50 -28.96 -27.83
N ALA A 50 -1.35 -29.38 -28.78
CA ALA A 50 -2.37 -30.39 -28.52
C ALA A 50 -1.78 -31.70 -27.98
N ALA A 51 -0.64 -32.13 -28.51
CA ALA A 51 0.05 -33.33 -28.04
C ALA A 51 0.52 -33.18 -26.57
N ALA A 52 1.03 -32.01 -26.20
CA ALA A 52 1.43 -31.72 -24.82
C ALA A 52 0.24 -31.68 -23.85
N GLU A 53 -0.89 -31.07 -24.26
CA GLU A 53 -2.11 -30.95 -23.44
C GLU A 53 -2.83 -32.30 -23.27
N LEU A 54 -2.81 -33.17 -24.28
CA LEU A 54 -3.34 -34.54 -24.22
C LEU A 54 -2.52 -35.45 -23.28
N GLY A 55 -1.25 -35.13 -23.08
CA GLY A 55 -0.34 -35.92 -22.24
C GLY A 55 -0.08 -37.33 -22.78
N VAL A 56 0.70 -38.12 -22.03
CA VAL A 56 1.20 -39.44 -22.48
C VAL A 56 0.08 -40.44 -22.72
N PHE A 57 -0.99 -40.38 -21.91
CA PHE A 57 -2.10 -41.35 -21.98
C PHE A 57 -3.03 -41.13 -23.18
N ALA A 58 -3.44 -39.89 -23.46
CA ALA A 58 -4.32 -39.63 -24.59
C ALA A 58 -3.54 -39.54 -25.93
N GLY A 59 -2.24 -39.24 -25.90
CA GLY A 59 -1.40 -39.17 -27.11
C GLY A 59 -1.28 -40.48 -27.90
N SER A 60 -1.54 -41.64 -27.29
CA SER A 60 -1.59 -42.94 -27.99
C SER A 60 -2.97 -43.27 -28.59
N HIS A 61 -4.01 -42.50 -28.26
CA HIS A 61 -5.39 -42.76 -28.67
C HIS A 61 -6.03 -41.63 -29.49
N VAL A 62 -5.45 -40.43 -29.44
CA VAL A 62 -5.94 -39.23 -30.11
C VAL A 62 -4.82 -38.67 -30.98
N ASP A 63 -5.10 -38.50 -32.28
CA ASP A 63 -4.21 -37.81 -33.22
C ASP A 63 -4.18 -36.30 -32.88
N PRO A 64 -3.04 -35.76 -32.39
CA PRO A 64 -2.96 -34.37 -31.94
C PRO A 64 -3.22 -33.34 -33.03
N ALA A 65 -2.89 -33.65 -34.29
CA ALA A 65 -3.11 -32.74 -35.40
C ALA A 65 -4.60 -32.65 -35.75
N LYS A 66 -5.28 -33.81 -35.78
CA LYS A 66 -6.74 -33.84 -35.98
C LYS A 66 -7.49 -33.21 -34.81
N PHE A 67 -7.04 -33.46 -33.59
CA PHE A 67 -7.61 -32.84 -32.39
C PHE A 67 -7.45 -31.32 -32.41
N ALA A 68 -6.25 -30.81 -32.69
CA ALA A 68 -6.02 -29.37 -32.84
C ALA A 68 -6.93 -28.74 -33.91
N ALA A 69 -7.13 -29.43 -35.05
CA ALA A 69 -7.98 -28.97 -36.14
C ALA A 69 -9.49 -28.91 -35.78
N MET A 70 -9.93 -29.56 -34.69
CA MET A 70 -11.32 -29.47 -34.21
C MET A 70 -11.61 -28.13 -33.51
N PHE A 71 -10.57 -27.42 -33.05
CA PHE A 71 -10.73 -26.14 -32.38
C PHE A 71 -10.48 -24.99 -33.37
N PRO A 72 -11.35 -23.97 -33.41
CA PRO A 72 -11.12 -22.82 -34.26
C PRO A 72 -9.82 -22.12 -33.84
N ALA A 73 -8.97 -21.85 -34.84
CA ALA A 73 -7.77 -21.06 -34.63
C ALA A 73 -8.14 -19.69 -34.02
N VAL A 74 -7.28 -19.18 -33.15
CA VAL A 74 -7.46 -17.82 -32.62
C VAL A 74 -7.51 -16.83 -33.79
N ALA A 75 -8.52 -15.96 -33.76
CA ALA A 75 -8.70 -14.95 -34.80
C ALA A 75 -7.46 -14.06 -34.86
N LYS A 76 -6.86 -13.94 -36.05
CA LYS A 76 -5.68 -13.12 -36.25
C LYS A 76 -6.02 -11.65 -35.96
N THR A 77 -5.21 -11.03 -35.12
CA THR A 77 -5.29 -9.60 -34.81
C THR A 77 -4.71 -8.79 -35.95
N ASP A 78 -5.26 -7.59 -36.15
CA ASP A 78 -4.66 -6.62 -37.05
C ASP A 78 -3.32 -6.10 -36.50
N LYS A 79 -2.57 -5.38 -37.35
CA LYS A 79 -1.23 -4.90 -37.02
C LYS A 79 -1.21 -3.89 -35.86
N GLU A 80 -2.23 -3.06 -35.70
CA GLU A 80 -2.29 -2.07 -34.61
C GLU A 80 -2.53 -2.77 -33.28
N SER A 81 -3.46 -3.73 -33.25
CA SER A 81 -3.71 -4.58 -32.08
C SER A 81 -2.49 -5.40 -31.68
N GLN A 82 -1.76 -5.95 -32.66
CA GLN A 82 -0.51 -6.68 -32.42
C GLN A 82 0.55 -5.77 -31.77
N LYS A 83 0.77 -4.58 -32.31
CA LYS A 83 1.74 -3.61 -31.77
C LYS A 83 1.38 -3.19 -30.34
N ALA A 84 0.09 -2.98 -30.06
CA ALA A 84 -0.38 -2.63 -28.73
C ALA A 84 -0.16 -3.77 -27.73
N LEU A 85 -0.44 -5.01 -28.13
CA LEU A 85 -0.18 -6.20 -27.33
C LEU A 85 1.31 -6.38 -27.04
N ASP A 86 2.19 -6.18 -28.03
CA ASP A 86 3.64 -6.27 -27.83
C ASP A 86 4.14 -5.23 -26.81
N LYS A 87 3.64 -3.99 -26.90
CA LYS A 87 3.97 -2.91 -25.93
C LYS A 87 3.44 -3.24 -24.54
N ALA A 88 2.19 -3.70 -24.42
CA ALA A 88 1.58 -4.10 -23.15
C ALA A 88 2.36 -5.26 -22.50
N THR A 89 2.68 -6.29 -23.28
CA THR A 89 3.45 -7.46 -22.83
C THR A 89 4.84 -7.04 -22.33
N LYS A 90 5.49 -6.10 -23.04
CA LYS A 90 6.77 -5.55 -22.60
C LYS A 90 6.65 -4.86 -21.23
N ILE A 91 5.66 -3.99 -21.05
CA ILE A 91 5.43 -3.30 -19.76
C ILE A 91 5.21 -4.32 -18.64
N LEU A 92 4.34 -5.32 -18.85
CA LEU A 92 4.07 -6.36 -17.85
C LEU A 92 5.33 -7.16 -17.52
N ARG A 93 6.19 -7.44 -18.50
CA ARG A 93 7.46 -8.12 -18.31
C ARG A 93 8.45 -7.26 -17.54
N ASP A 94 8.56 -5.98 -17.86
CA ASP A 94 9.45 -5.03 -17.18
C ASP A 94 9.04 -4.82 -15.71
N VAL A 95 7.73 -4.79 -15.44
CA VAL A 95 7.18 -4.74 -14.07
C VAL A 95 7.41 -6.06 -13.34
N ALA A 96 7.14 -7.19 -13.97
CA ALA A 96 7.34 -8.52 -13.37
C ALA A 96 8.82 -8.79 -13.04
N ALA A 97 9.75 -8.31 -13.89
CA ALA A 97 11.19 -8.48 -13.71
C ALA A 97 11.75 -7.70 -12.52
N GLN A 98 11.15 -6.57 -12.15
CA GLN A 98 11.55 -5.81 -10.95
C GLN A 98 11.23 -6.56 -9.65
N GLY A 99 10.25 -7.46 -9.66
CA GLY A 99 9.88 -8.25 -8.48
C GLY A 99 9.46 -7.36 -7.31
N GLU A 100 10.13 -7.49 -6.17
CA GLU A 100 9.85 -6.68 -4.97
C GLU A 100 10.50 -5.30 -5.03
N ALA A 101 11.51 -5.11 -5.89
CA ALA A 101 12.23 -3.83 -5.98
C ALA A 101 11.34 -2.70 -6.50
N ILE A 102 10.26 -3.00 -7.24
CA ILE A 102 9.30 -1.98 -7.68
C ILE A 102 8.56 -1.31 -6.50
N CYS A 103 8.49 -2.01 -5.36
CA CYS A 103 7.86 -1.50 -4.15
C CYS A 103 8.82 -0.69 -3.28
N VAL A 104 10.10 -0.59 -3.63
CA VAL A 104 11.10 0.14 -2.84
C VAL A 104 11.52 1.39 -3.61
N VAL A 105 11.39 2.55 -2.99
CA VAL A 105 11.78 3.83 -3.59
C VAL A 105 12.62 4.66 -2.63
N ASP A 106 13.66 5.31 -3.16
CA ASP A 106 14.53 6.21 -2.40
C ASP A 106 14.25 7.66 -2.78
N VAL A 107 14.00 8.48 -1.77
CA VAL A 107 13.87 9.93 -1.89
C VAL A 107 15.26 10.51 -1.92
N THR A 108 15.53 11.27 -2.98
CA THR A 108 16.80 11.95 -3.18
C THR A 108 16.63 13.45 -2.98
N GLU A 109 17.71 14.17 -2.67
CA GLU A 109 17.68 15.63 -2.52
C GLU A 109 17.07 16.37 -3.73
N ARG A 110 17.12 15.76 -4.92
CA ARG A 110 16.60 16.34 -6.17
C ARG A 110 15.09 16.16 -6.34
N ARG A 111 14.45 15.26 -5.58
CA ARG A 111 13.05 14.91 -5.75
C ARG A 111 12.37 14.75 -4.39
N LYS A 112 11.47 15.68 -4.09
CA LYS A 112 10.66 15.68 -2.87
C LYS A 112 9.80 14.42 -2.76
N LEU A 113 9.53 14.00 -1.53
CA LEU A 113 8.73 12.83 -1.15
C LEU A 113 7.49 12.59 -2.04
N GLY A 114 6.59 13.58 -2.16
CA GLY A 114 5.37 13.42 -2.95
C GLY A 114 5.62 13.14 -4.43
N ALA A 115 6.59 13.82 -5.04
CA ALA A 115 6.96 13.59 -6.45
C ALA A 115 7.68 12.25 -6.66
N THR A 116 8.35 11.73 -5.64
CA THR A 116 8.96 10.39 -5.66
C THR A 116 7.88 9.31 -5.64
N ILE A 117 6.92 9.42 -4.71
CA ILE A 117 5.79 8.49 -4.61
C ILE A 117 4.94 8.53 -5.88
N ASP A 118 4.57 9.72 -6.34
CA ASP A 118 3.74 9.88 -7.54
C ASP A 118 4.36 9.24 -8.78
N ALA A 119 5.67 9.42 -8.98
CA ALA A 119 6.37 8.81 -10.10
C ALA A 119 6.46 7.28 -9.98
N ALA A 120 6.67 6.76 -8.77
CA ALA A 120 6.69 5.33 -8.51
C ALA A 120 5.34 4.69 -8.83
N LEU A 121 4.27 5.27 -8.28
CA LEU A 121 2.90 4.83 -8.57
C LEU A 121 2.58 5.00 -10.05
N SER A 122 2.99 6.09 -10.71
CA SER A 122 2.73 6.28 -12.15
C SER A 122 3.32 5.18 -13.03
N ILE A 123 4.49 4.64 -12.68
CA ILE A 123 5.11 3.50 -13.36
C ILE A 123 4.30 2.23 -13.11
N ILE A 124 3.88 1.99 -11.85
CA ILE A 124 3.02 0.86 -11.48
C ILE A 124 1.68 0.93 -12.23
N GLY A 125 1.12 2.13 -12.40
CA GLY A 125 -0.16 2.38 -13.07
C GLY A 125 -0.17 1.93 -14.53
N GLN A 126 0.98 1.97 -15.20
CA GLN A 126 1.14 1.43 -16.56
C GLN A 126 0.82 -0.07 -16.63
N ALA A 127 1.09 -0.81 -15.55
CA ALA A 127 0.77 -2.24 -15.50
C ALA A 127 -0.73 -2.47 -15.63
N PHE A 128 -1.56 -1.69 -14.95
CA PHE A 128 -3.02 -1.80 -15.05
C PHE A 128 -3.52 -1.50 -16.47
N GLY A 129 -2.99 -0.45 -17.09
CA GLY A 129 -3.27 -0.15 -18.49
C GLY A 129 -2.87 -1.29 -19.43
N ALA A 130 -1.70 -1.89 -19.23
CA ALA A 130 -1.22 -3.04 -20.02
C ALA A 130 -2.09 -4.29 -19.83
N ILE A 131 -2.60 -4.54 -18.62
CA ILE A 131 -3.58 -5.61 -18.35
C ILE A 131 -4.86 -5.36 -19.17
N ILE A 132 -5.40 -4.14 -19.11
CA ILE A 132 -6.63 -3.77 -19.84
C ILE A 132 -6.44 -3.91 -21.35
N ILE A 133 -5.32 -3.43 -21.90
CA ILE A 133 -5.00 -3.56 -23.33
C ILE A 133 -4.95 -5.03 -23.75
N THR A 134 -4.31 -5.89 -22.94
CA THR A 134 -4.24 -7.33 -23.21
C THR A 134 -5.64 -7.92 -23.35
N GLU A 135 -6.56 -7.61 -22.43
CA GLU A 135 -7.94 -8.11 -22.47
C GLU A 135 -8.77 -7.52 -23.62
N LEU A 136 -8.53 -6.26 -23.99
CA LEU A 136 -9.19 -5.63 -25.13
C LEU A 136 -8.76 -6.24 -26.46
N VAL A 137 -7.46 -6.49 -26.63
CA VAL A 137 -6.90 -7.13 -27.84
C VAL A 137 -7.40 -8.57 -27.94
N ARG A 138 -7.32 -9.35 -26.86
CA ARG A 138 -7.83 -10.73 -26.79
C ARG A 138 -9.31 -10.83 -27.13
N GLY A 139 -10.10 -9.86 -26.66
CA GLY A 139 -11.53 -9.78 -26.93
C GLY A 139 -11.90 -9.19 -28.29
N GLY A 140 -10.94 -8.79 -29.13
CA GLY A 140 -11.21 -8.14 -30.42
C GLY A 140 -11.89 -6.76 -30.30
N ARG A 141 -11.76 -6.09 -29.15
CA ARG A 141 -12.40 -4.80 -28.84
C ARG A 141 -11.42 -3.63 -28.82
N TYR A 142 -10.15 -3.87 -29.11
CA TYR A 142 -9.12 -2.83 -29.11
C TYR A 142 -9.37 -1.79 -30.22
N LYS A 143 -9.11 -0.52 -29.89
CA LYS A 143 -9.22 0.62 -30.78
C LYS A 143 -8.12 1.62 -30.40
N ALA A 144 -7.19 1.88 -31.30
CA ALA A 144 -6.00 2.69 -30.99
C ALA A 144 -6.33 4.08 -30.43
N LYS A 145 -7.26 4.81 -31.08
CA LYS A 145 -7.64 6.17 -30.68
C LYS A 145 -8.24 6.26 -29.27
N GLU A 146 -8.91 5.22 -28.80
CA GLU A 146 -9.58 5.18 -27.50
C GLU A 146 -8.64 4.64 -26.41
N HIS A 147 -7.78 3.68 -26.75
CA HIS A 147 -7.11 2.85 -25.73
C HIS A 147 -5.59 3.03 -25.65
N GLU A 148 -4.90 3.51 -26.69
CA GLU A 148 -3.42 3.52 -26.71
C GLU A 148 -2.80 4.32 -25.54
N LYS A 149 -3.48 5.38 -25.10
CA LYS A 149 -3.09 6.22 -23.95
C LYS A 149 -3.08 5.47 -22.61
N LEU A 150 -3.75 4.32 -22.51
CA LEU A 150 -3.70 3.49 -21.29
C LEU A 150 -2.29 2.94 -21.03
N LEU A 151 -1.42 2.90 -22.05
CA LEU A 151 -0.03 2.43 -21.91
C LEU A 151 0.95 3.53 -21.50
N ASP A 152 0.48 4.76 -21.27
CA ASP A 152 1.28 5.87 -20.76
C ASP A 152 1.31 5.84 -19.21
N PRO A 153 2.27 6.48 -18.53
CA PRO A 153 2.23 6.59 -17.07
C PRO A 153 0.94 7.29 -16.62
N ILE A 154 0.27 6.72 -15.61
CA ILE A 154 -0.99 7.26 -15.08
C ILE A 154 -0.81 7.56 -13.61
N GLU A 155 -0.95 8.83 -13.24
CA GLU A 155 -0.90 9.31 -11.87
C GLU A 155 -1.93 8.60 -10.98
N PHE A 156 -1.60 8.39 -9.71
CA PHE A 156 -2.45 7.68 -8.75
C PHE A 156 -3.87 8.27 -8.63
N ARG A 157 -4.00 9.59 -8.79
CA ARG A 157 -5.29 10.30 -8.75
C ARG A 157 -6.22 9.96 -9.91
N ALA A 158 -5.67 9.49 -11.04
CA ALA A 158 -6.44 9.07 -12.19
C ALA A 158 -6.82 7.58 -12.14
N TRP A 159 -6.31 6.82 -11.15
CA TRP A 159 -6.68 5.41 -10.98
C TRP A 159 -8.14 5.27 -10.55
N ASN A 160 -8.75 4.17 -10.98
CA ASN A 160 -10.09 3.80 -10.53
C ASN A 160 -10.05 3.04 -9.18
N ASN A 161 -11.23 2.81 -8.59
CA ASN A 161 -11.36 2.15 -7.30
C ASN A 161 -10.81 0.70 -7.27
N ALA A 162 -10.84 -0.01 -8.40
CA ALA A 162 -10.30 -1.36 -8.47
C ALA A 162 -8.77 -1.34 -8.50
N GLU A 163 -8.18 -0.46 -9.30
CA GLU A 163 -6.72 -0.25 -9.36
C GLU A 163 -6.17 0.15 -8.00
N ARG A 164 -6.80 1.12 -7.31
CA ARG A 164 -6.40 1.52 -5.94
C ARG A 164 -6.57 0.43 -4.89
N ARG A 165 -7.39 -0.59 -5.16
CA ARG A 165 -7.54 -1.75 -4.27
C ARG A 165 -6.41 -2.77 -4.45
N PHE A 166 -5.80 -2.82 -5.62
CA PHE A 166 -4.66 -3.68 -5.96
C PHE A 166 -3.34 -2.92 -6.00
N ALA A 167 -3.33 -1.66 -5.55
CA ALA A 167 -2.14 -0.86 -5.46
C ALA A 167 -1.09 -1.58 -4.60
N PRO A 168 0.10 -1.87 -5.13
CA PRO A 168 1.15 -2.47 -4.34
C PRO A 168 1.62 -1.46 -3.28
N PRO A 169 2.00 -1.93 -2.09
CA PRO A 169 2.50 -1.04 -1.07
C PRO A 169 3.87 -0.49 -1.45
N LEU A 170 4.19 0.72 -0.99
CA LEU A 170 5.50 1.33 -1.17
C LEU A 170 6.28 1.39 0.15
N VAL A 171 7.53 0.95 0.11
CA VAL A 171 8.54 1.17 1.14
C VAL A 171 9.44 2.30 0.66
N VAL A 172 9.39 3.43 1.34
CA VAL A 172 10.06 4.66 0.93
C VAL A 172 11.23 4.93 1.87
N GLU A 173 12.44 4.89 1.35
CA GLU A 173 13.63 5.34 2.07
C GLU A 173 13.80 6.86 1.90
N LEU A 174 14.07 7.57 2.99
CA LEU A 174 14.30 9.02 2.96
C LEU A 174 15.07 9.49 4.18
N ASP A 175 15.67 10.66 4.07
CA ASP A 175 16.21 11.36 5.23
C ASP A 175 15.09 12.10 5.98
N GLY A 176 15.19 12.16 7.31
CA GLY A 176 14.15 12.76 8.15
C GLY A 176 13.97 14.26 7.93
N ALA A 177 14.96 14.94 7.35
CA ALA A 177 14.83 16.31 6.88
C ALA A 177 13.89 16.47 5.67
N ASP A 178 13.70 15.40 4.89
CA ASP A 178 12.82 15.40 3.71
C ASP A 178 11.41 14.89 4.03
N LEU A 179 11.17 14.46 5.27
CA LEU A 179 9.88 13.95 5.73
C LEU A 179 8.84 15.07 5.87
N HIS A 180 8.10 15.30 4.78
CA HIS A 180 6.99 16.25 4.72
C HIS A 180 5.66 15.50 4.62
N ALA A 181 5.07 15.18 5.78
CA ALA A 181 3.88 14.33 5.89
C ALA A 181 2.65 14.82 5.11
N GLY A 182 2.53 16.14 4.86
CA GLY A 182 1.45 16.70 4.05
C GLY A 182 1.38 16.13 2.63
N ALA A 183 2.52 15.70 2.06
CA ALA A 183 2.55 15.09 0.72
C ALA A 183 1.98 13.66 0.70
N LEU A 184 1.87 12.99 1.84
CA LEU A 184 1.42 11.58 1.92
C LEU A 184 -0.08 11.44 1.79
N LEU A 185 -0.84 12.46 2.23
CA LEU A 185 -2.30 12.44 2.21
C LEU A 185 -2.89 12.38 0.80
N ASP A 186 -2.15 12.85 -0.20
CA ASP A 186 -2.53 12.75 -1.61
C ASP A 186 -2.62 11.30 -2.12
N PHE A 187 -1.99 10.36 -1.40
CA PHE A 187 -1.95 8.93 -1.72
C PHE A 187 -2.73 8.07 -0.72
N ALA A 188 -3.36 8.68 0.29
CA ALA A 188 -4.11 7.98 1.33
C ALA A 188 -5.52 7.58 0.85
N ASP A 189 -5.62 6.79 -0.22
CA ASP A 189 -6.88 6.30 -0.79
C ASP A 189 -6.82 4.80 -1.14
N GLY A 190 -8.00 4.17 -1.27
CA GLY A 190 -8.15 2.76 -1.59
C GLY A 190 -7.48 1.85 -0.56
N ARG A 191 -6.47 1.08 -0.99
CA ARG A 191 -5.68 0.19 -0.15
C ARG A 191 -4.19 0.50 -0.17
N GLU A 192 -3.83 1.69 -0.64
CA GLU A 192 -2.44 2.11 -0.73
C GLU A 192 -1.78 2.08 0.65
N LYS A 193 -0.60 1.47 0.74
CA LYS A 193 0.17 1.40 1.98
C LYS A 193 1.54 1.98 1.75
N ILE A 194 1.90 2.99 2.52
CA ILE A 194 3.19 3.67 2.43
C ILE A 194 3.93 3.47 3.75
N VAL A 195 5.08 2.82 3.72
CA VAL A 195 5.95 2.61 4.89
C VAL A 195 7.25 3.36 4.67
N LEU A 196 7.52 4.35 5.51
CA LEU A 196 8.69 5.19 5.43
C LEU A 196 9.81 4.61 6.29
N VAL A 197 11.00 4.43 5.73
CA VAL A 197 12.23 4.10 6.45
C VAL A 197 13.06 5.37 6.55
N VAL A 198 12.97 6.03 7.69
CA VAL A 198 13.53 7.37 7.87
C VAL A 198 14.96 7.29 8.44
N ARG A 199 15.88 7.99 7.80
CA ARG A 199 17.28 8.10 8.21
C ARG A 199 17.52 9.42 8.94
N GLY A 200 18.30 9.37 10.03
CA GLY A 200 18.69 10.57 10.77
C GLY A 200 17.54 11.24 11.54
N ALA A 201 17.72 12.53 11.85
CA ALA A 201 16.77 13.31 12.63
C ALA A 201 15.52 13.65 11.80
N ALA A 202 14.35 13.57 12.43
CA ALA A 202 13.05 13.90 11.84
C ALA A 202 12.19 14.66 12.87
N PRO A 203 11.12 15.35 12.44
CA PRO A 203 10.15 15.91 13.36
C PRO A 203 9.59 14.82 14.33
N PRO A 204 9.51 15.08 15.64
CA PRO A 204 9.21 14.06 16.65
C PRO A 204 7.83 13.43 16.49
N ALA A 205 6.82 14.15 15.99
CA ALA A 205 5.48 13.64 15.72
C ALA A 205 5.15 13.75 14.22
N ALA A 206 6.11 13.43 13.35
CA ALA A 206 6.03 13.68 11.91
C ALA A 206 4.73 13.23 11.24
N LEU A 207 4.15 12.10 11.64
CA LEU A 207 2.94 11.57 11.03
C LEU A 207 1.63 12.05 11.67
N VAL A 208 1.65 12.89 12.70
CA VAL A 208 0.41 13.30 13.40
C VAL A 208 -0.62 13.93 12.47
N ARG A 209 -0.16 14.68 11.46
CA ARG A 209 -1.01 15.33 10.47
C ARG A 209 -1.61 14.37 9.45
N CYS A 210 -1.13 13.13 9.40
CA CYS A 210 -1.74 12.08 8.59
C CYS A 210 -2.93 11.40 9.29
N VAL A 211 -3.15 11.66 10.59
CA VAL A 211 -4.26 11.07 11.35
C VAL A 211 -5.58 11.60 10.78
N SER A 212 -6.29 10.70 10.09
CA SER A 212 -7.59 10.96 9.49
C SER A 212 -8.54 9.80 9.80
N PRO A 213 -9.87 9.97 9.77
CA PRO A 213 -10.82 8.94 10.22
C PRO A 213 -10.70 7.57 9.55
N TRP A 214 -10.14 7.49 8.34
CA TRP A 214 -10.08 6.27 7.51
C TRP A 214 -8.66 5.84 7.15
N THR A 215 -7.63 6.54 7.64
CA THR A 215 -6.23 6.20 7.38
C THR A 215 -5.61 5.56 8.62
N PHE A 216 -5.07 4.36 8.47
CA PHE A 216 -4.25 3.76 9.52
C PHE A 216 -2.90 4.50 9.55
N VAL A 217 -2.48 4.99 10.72
CA VAL A 217 -1.21 5.73 10.86
C VAL A 217 -0.36 5.09 11.95
N LEU A 218 0.91 4.82 11.66
CA LEU A 218 1.84 4.22 12.62
C LEU A 218 3.17 4.96 12.62
N GLN A 219 3.57 5.49 13.75
CA GLN A 219 4.93 5.98 13.97
C GLN A 219 5.61 5.08 14.99
N THR A 220 6.67 4.38 14.57
CA THR A 220 7.28 3.30 15.34
C THR A 220 8.81 3.37 15.28
N LEU A 221 9.47 2.79 16.28
CA LEU A 221 10.93 2.69 16.35
C LEU A 221 11.42 1.35 15.79
N ASP A 222 10.65 0.28 15.99
CA ASP A 222 11.07 -1.10 15.83
C ASP A 222 10.16 -1.93 14.91
N GLY A 223 9.11 -1.31 14.35
CA GLY A 223 8.15 -1.98 13.48
C GLY A 223 6.96 -2.61 14.22
N THR A 224 6.88 -2.46 15.55
CA THR A 224 5.69 -2.87 16.31
C THR A 224 4.44 -2.22 15.73
N GLY A 225 3.44 -3.04 15.37
CA GLY A 225 2.17 -2.61 14.76
C GLY A 225 2.11 -2.73 13.24
N LEU A 226 3.20 -3.10 12.54
CA LEU A 226 3.18 -3.30 11.09
C LEU A 226 2.30 -4.48 10.64
N ASP A 227 2.11 -5.48 11.50
CA ASP A 227 1.18 -6.59 11.30
C ASP A 227 -0.27 -6.08 11.18
N LYS A 228 -0.66 -5.16 12.06
CA LYS A 228 -1.99 -4.51 12.02
C LYS A 228 -2.15 -3.64 10.78
N LEU A 229 -1.09 -2.90 10.42
CA LEU A 229 -1.06 -2.11 9.19
C LEU A 229 -1.29 -2.98 7.95
N ALA A 230 -0.60 -4.11 7.86
CA ALA A 230 -0.69 -5.02 6.71
C ALA A 230 -2.11 -5.59 6.55
N LEU A 231 -2.77 -5.91 7.66
CA LEU A 231 -4.15 -6.43 7.71
C LEU A 231 -5.23 -5.37 7.46
N TYR A 232 -4.90 -4.09 7.63
CA TYR A 232 -5.86 -3.00 7.41
C TYR A 232 -6.34 -2.97 5.95
N LYS A 233 -7.65 -2.82 5.78
CA LYS A 233 -8.33 -2.90 4.46
C LYS A 233 -8.46 -1.54 3.75
N GLY A 234 -8.03 -0.46 4.38
CA GLY A 234 -8.02 0.89 3.83
C GLY A 234 -6.59 1.40 3.61
N PRO A 235 -6.41 2.70 3.37
CA PRO A 235 -5.10 3.30 3.20
C PRO A 235 -4.32 3.32 4.52
N ALA A 236 -3.01 3.13 4.44
CA ALA A 236 -2.15 3.14 5.61
C ALA A 236 -0.82 3.85 5.38
N ILE A 237 -0.36 4.57 6.40
CA ILE A 237 0.92 5.28 6.40
C ILE A 237 1.68 4.87 7.66
N ALA A 238 2.91 4.38 7.51
CA ALA A 238 3.80 4.15 8.64
C ALA A 238 5.16 4.82 8.46
N ALA A 239 5.86 5.06 9.56
CA ALA A 239 7.25 5.46 9.54
C ALA A 239 8.04 4.79 10.66
N PHE A 240 9.20 4.23 10.28
CA PHE A 240 10.29 3.94 11.20
C PHE A 240 11.07 5.21 11.48
N LEU A 241 11.05 5.69 12.72
CA LEU A 241 11.82 6.85 13.17
C LEU A 241 12.93 6.44 14.14
N ALA A 242 13.88 7.36 14.35
CA ALA A 242 14.92 7.20 15.34
C ALA A 242 14.38 7.39 16.78
N GLU A 243 15.14 6.91 17.76
CA GLU A 243 14.84 7.08 19.17
C GLU A 243 14.64 8.57 19.54
N GLY A 244 13.69 8.83 20.43
CA GLY A 244 13.30 10.19 20.81
C GLY A 244 12.19 10.79 19.95
N ALA A 245 11.76 10.13 18.87
CA ALA A 245 10.50 10.44 18.20
C ALA A 245 9.31 9.82 18.94
N ALA A 246 8.12 10.42 18.82
CA ALA A 246 6.89 9.86 19.35
C ALA A 246 6.64 8.45 18.79
N THR A 247 6.09 7.58 19.62
CA THR A 247 5.57 6.29 19.17
C THR A 247 4.06 6.35 19.33
N PHE A 248 3.33 6.10 18.25
CA PHE A 248 1.87 6.09 18.28
C PHE A 248 1.28 5.28 17.14
N MET A 249 0.04 4.83 17.34
CA MET A 249 -0.74 4.09 16.36
C MET A 249 -2.15 4.64 16.34
N HIS A 250 -2.61 5.08 15.18
CA HIS A 250 -4.00 5.36 14.86
C HIS A 250 -4.58 4.17 14.07
N ASP A 251 -5.48 3.42 14.69
CA ASP A 251 -6.23 2.33 14.08
C ASP A 251 -7.71 2.72 13.94
N PRO A 252 -8.18 3.04 12.72
CA PRO A 252 -9.58 3.36 12.45
C PRO A 252 -10.58 2.29 12.92
N ALA A 253 -10.16 1.02 13.00
CA ALA A 253 -11.02 -0.10 13.38
C ALA A 253 -11.13 -0.30 14.91
N ALA A 254 -10.26 0.33 15.70
CA ALA A 254 -10.20 0.11 17.15
C ALA A 254 -11.34 0.77 17.94
N GLY A 255 -12.10 1.70 17.34
CA GLY A 255 -13.22 2.35 18.01
C GLY A 255 -14.06 3.24 17.10
N LYS A 256 -15.06 3.92 17.68
CA LYS A 256 -15.87 4.92 16.96
C LYS A 256 -15.32 6.33 17.11
N GLU A 257 -14.73 6.60 18.26
CA GLU A 257 -14.26 7.92 18.64
C GLU A 257 -12.74 8.07 18.42
N PRO A 258 -12.22 9.28 18.12
CA PRO A 258 -10.79 9.49 17.84
C PRO A 258 -9.85 8.98 18.95
N TRP A 259 -10.18 9.23 20.22
CA TRP A 259 -9.37 8.80 21.37
C TRP A 259 -9.41 7.29 21.62
N GLN A 260 -10.37 6.56 21.02
CA GLN A 260 -10.39 5.08 21.06
C GLN A 260 -9.52 4.48 19.95
N ARG A 261 -9.26 5.26 18.89
CA ARG A 261 -8.51 4.83 17.72
C ARG A 261 -7.02 5.14 17.83
N LEU A 262 -6.63 6.04 18.73
CA LEU A 262 -5.25 6.49 18.88
C LEU A 262 -4.64 5.96 20.18
N THR A 263 -3.49 5.28 20.07
CA THR A 263 -2.65 4.87 21.20
C THR A 263 -1.30 5.57 21.09
N VAL A 264 -0.81 6.16 22.17
CA VAL A 264 0.48 6.88 22.21
C VAL A 264 1.37 6.30 23.30
N PRO A 265 2.16 5.24 23.02
CA PRO A 265 3.08 4.67 24.00
C PRO A 265 4.19 5.62 24.46
N PHE A 266 4.63 6.53 23.60
CA PHE A 266 5.70 7.46 23.92
C PHE A 266 5.48 8.82 23.26
N LEU A 267 5.60 9.89 24.06
CA LEU A 267 5.50 11.27 23.63
C LEU A 267 6.76 12.02 24.08
N PRO A 268 7.54 12.61 23.16
CA PRO A 268 8.78 13.29 23.51
C PRO A 268 8.49 14.69 24.09
N MET A 269 9.40 15.16 24.95
CA MET A 269 9.30 16.47 25.58
C MET A 269 10.29 17.46 24.96
N PRO A 270 9.96 18.77 24.92
CA PRO A 270 10.88 19.81 24.50
C PRO A 270 12.11 19.90 25.43
N PRO A 271 13.23 20.52 24.99
CA PRO A 271 13.38 21.31 23.77
C PRO A 271 13.68 20.47 22.50
N PHE A 272 13.08 20.86 21.38
CA PHE A 272 13.34 20.26 20.06
C PHE A 272 14.36 21.06 19.24
N LYS A 273 15.11 20.38 18.39
CA LYS A 273 16.01 20.99 17.41
C LYS A 273 15.31 21.10 16.06
N ALA A 274 15.50 22.23 15.37
CA ALA A 274 14.98 22.41 14.01
C ALA A 274 15.54 21.34 13.06
N VAL A 275 14.71 20.82 12.16
CA VAL A 275 15.08 19.83 11.16
C VAL A 275 14.17 19.97 9.94
N GLY A 276 14.71 19.82 8.74
CA GLY A 276 13.90 19.75 7.51
C GLY A 276 13.02 20.98 7.23
N GLY A 277 13.43 22.17 7.68
CA GLY A 277 12.62 23.38 7.57
C GLY A 277 11.49 23.50 8.60
N PHE A 278 11.31 22.51 9.48
CA PHE A 278 10.42 22.60 10.63
C PHE A 278 11.12 23.35 11.78
N SER A 279 10.44 24.37 12.30
CA SER A 279 10.87 25.07 13.50
C SER A 279 10.58 24.25 14.76
N PRO A 280 11.32 24.47 15.87
CA PRO A 280 11.04 23.81 17.14
C PRO A 280 9.60 24.04 17.63
N TRP A 281 9.07 25.24 17.41
CA TRP A 281 7.69 25.58 17.76
C TRP A 281 6.67 24.76 16.97
N GLN A 282 6.86 24.58 15.65
CA GLN A 282 5.98 23.72 14.84
C GLN A 282 6.01 22.27 15.34
N MET A 283 7.18 21.75 15.70
CA MET A 283 7.31 20.40 16.24
C MET A 283 6.60 20.25 17.59
N GLU A 284 6.70 21.26 18.45
CA GLU A 284 5.96 21.30 19.71
C GLU A 284 4.45 21.32 19.48
N GLN A 285 3.96 22.09 18.50
CA GLN A 285 2.55 22.06 18.11
C GLN A 285 2.11 20.68 17.59
N ASP A 286 2.93 20.00 16.80
CA ASP A 286 2.61 18.66 16.28
C ASP A 286 2.57 17.61 17.42
N VAL A 287 3.49 17.70 18.39
CA VAL A 287 3.47 16.86 19.60
C VAL A 287 2.23 17.16 20.45
N GLN A 288 1.88 18.44 20.62
CA GLN A 288 0.70 18.85 21.36
C GLN A 288 -0.59 18.36 20.68
N MET A 289 -0.67 18.45 19.35
CA MET A 289 -1.78 17.90 18.55
C MET A 289 -1.94 16.40 18.80
N LEU A 290 -0.84 15.64 18.83
CA LEU A 290 -0.88 14.20 19.10
C LEU A 290 -1.44 13.92 20.50
N ALA A 291 -1.00 14.68 21.51
CA ALA A 291 -1.49 14.55 22.87
C ALA A 291 -2.98 14.87 22.98
N ASP A 292 -3.44 15.93 22.31
CA ASP A 292 -4.84 16.35 22.33
C ASP A 292 -5.77 15.35 21.62
N LEU A 293 -5.32 14.75 20.51
CA LEU A 293 -6.07 13.70 19.80
C LEU A 293 -6.22 12.42 20.64
N ALA A 294 -5.22 12.11 21.48
CA ALA A 294 -5.24 10.92 22.34
C ALA A 294 -6.07 11.14 23.62
N ARG A 295 -6.34 12.39 24.00
CA ARG A 295 -7.03 12.74 25.24
C ARG A 295 -8.52 12.47 25.14
N THR A 296 -9.09 11.83 26.16
CA THR A 296 -10.55 11.70 26.27
C THR A 296 -11.21 13.05 26.59
N PRO A 297 -12.35 13.40 25.96
CA PRO A 297 -12.98 14.70 26.17
C PRO A 297 -13.71 14.85 27.51
N PHE A 298 -13.84 13.78 28.29
CA PHE A 298 -14.49 13.78 29.60
C PHE A 298 -13.48 13.47 30.71
N ALA A 299 -13.70 14.08 31.86
CA ALA A 299 -12.97 13.79 33.08
C ALA A 299 -13.57 12.57 33.75
N VAL A 300 -12.70 11.66 34.19
CA VAL A 300 -13.08 10.60 35.10
C VAL A 300 -13.31 11.21 36.48
N PRO A 301 -14.46 10.95 37.12
CA PRO A 301 -14.70 11.39 38.49
C PRO A 301 -13.61 10.86 39.42
N ALA A 302 -13.06 11.73 40.27
CA ALA A 302 -12.20 11.31 41.38
C ALA A 302 -13.05 11.08 42.64
N THR A 303 -12.45 10.53 43.69
CA THR A 303 -13.06 10.40 45.02
C THR A 303 -13.69 11.73 45.49
N PRO A 304 -14.74 11.72 46.32
CA PRO A 304 -15.41 12.94 46.76
C PRO A 304 -14.41 13.97 47.33
N GLY A 305 -14.32 15.14 46.69
CA GLY A 305 -13.40 16.23 47.08
C GLY A 305 -12.15 16.40 46.20
N ALA A 306 -11.88 15.50 45.24
CA ALA A 306 -10.78 15.65 44.28
C ALA A 306 -11.28 16.13 42.90
N LYS A 307 -10.46 16.93 42.19
CA LYS A 307 -10.73 17.29 40.80
C LYS A 307 -10.63 16.04 39.92
N GLY A 308 -11.65 15.81 39.08
CA GLY A 308 -11.62 14.73 38.10
C GLY A 308 -10.44 14.87 37.16
N ALA A 309 -9.80 13.75 36.83
CA ALA A 309 -8.67 13.70 35.90
C ALA A 309 -9.16 13.23 34.52
N PRO A 310 -8.65 13.79 33.40
CA PRO A 310 -8.91 13.23 32.08
C PRO A 310 -8.40 11.77 32.03
N ALA A 311 -9.14 10.87 31.40
CA ALA A 311 -8.63 9.52 31.17
C ALA A 311 -7.53 9.56 30.10
N LEU A 312 -6.50 8.73 30.27
CA LEU A 312 -5.42 8.56 29.29
C LEU A 312 -5.77 7.48 28.24
N GLY A 313 -7.02 6.99 28.23
CA GLY A 313 -7.51 6.02 27.25
C GLY A 313 -8.86 5.41 27.61
N ALA A 314 -9.43 4.65 26.68
CA ALA A 314 -10.78 4.09 26.82
C ALA A 314 -10.92 3.03 27.92
N GLY A 315 -9.91 2.17 28.10
CA GLY A 315 -9.91 1.14 29.15
C GLY A 315 -9.86 1.74 30.55
N GLU A 316 -8.91 2.65 30.78
CA GLU A 316 -8.78 3.38 32.05
C GLU A 316 -10.04 4.20 32.37
N ALA A 317 -10.65 4.82 31.36
CA ALA A 317 -11.90 5.56 31.54
C ALA A 317 -13.04 4.66 32.03
N ALA A 318 -13.26 3.52 31.36
CA ALA A 318 -14.33 2.59 31.68
C ALA A 318 -14.14 1.96 33.07
N ASP A 319 -12.92 1.50 33.38
CA ASP A 319 -12.60 0.88 34.67
C ASP A 319 -12.75 1.87 35.83
N ARG A 320 -12.29 3.11 35.66
CA ARG A 320 -12.42 4.12 36.71
C ARG A 320 -13.87 4.64 36.87
N ILE A 321 -14.65 4.76 35.79
CA ILE A 321 -16.07 5.10 35.89
C ILE A 321 -16.84 3.96 36.58
N ALA A 322 -16.58 2.71 36.22
CA ALA A 322 -17.18 1.54 36.86
C ALA A 322 -16.83 1.48 38.36
N ALA A 323 -15.56 1.69 38.71
CA ALA A 323 -15.11 1.76 40.09
C ALA A 323 -15.79 2.89 40.88
N TRP A 324 -15.93 4.08 40.28
CA TRP A 324 -16.63 5.21 40.91
C TRP A 324 -18.13 4.95 41.10
N LEU A 325 -18.81 4.32 40.15
CA LEU A 325 -20.22 3.93 40.27
C LEU A 325 -20.45 2.89 41.36
N LEU A 326 -19.54 1.92 41.50
CA LEU A 326 -19.59 0.94 42.59
C LEU A 326 -19.39 1.59 43.96
N ASP A 327 -18.44 2.53 44.08
CA ASP A 327 -18.17 3.25 45.34
C ASP A 327 -19.33 4.17 45.75
N THR A 328 -19.97 4.84 44.79
CA THR A 328 -21.07 5.79 45.04
C THR A 328 -22.45 5.14 45.20
N SER A 329 -22.66 3.94 44.65
CA SER A 329 -23.94 3.22 44.76
C SER A 329 -24.16 2.53 46.11
N GLY A 330 -23.15 2.49 46.99
CA GLY A 330 -23.24 1.82 48.29
C GLY A 330 -23.31 0.29 48.20
N LEU A 331 -23.16 -0.28 47.01
CA LEU A 331 -23.10 -1.72 46.76
C LEU A 331 -21.68 -2.21 47.05
N LYS A 332 -21.33 -2.38 48.32
CA LYS A 332 -20.16 -3.17 48.70
C LYS A 332 -20.51 -4.66 48.59
N ALA A 333 -19.64 -5.42 47.93
CA ALA A 333 -19.64 -6.88 48.01
C ALA A 333 -19.42 -7.36 49.45
#